data_AF-A0A495T4T0-F1
#
_entry.id   AF-A0A495T4T0-F1
#
_cell.length_a   1.000
_cell.length_b   1.000
_cell.length_c   1.000
_cell.angle_alpha   90.00
_cell.angle_beta   90.00
_cell.angle_gamma   90.00
#
_symmetry.space_group_name_H-M   'P 1'
#
loop_
_entity.id
_entity.type
_entity.pdbx_description
1 polymer ?
#
loop_
_entity_poly.entity_id
_entity_poly.type
_entity_poly.pdbx_seq_one_letter_code
_entity_poly.pdbx_strand_id
1 'polypeptide(L)'
;MPGYIVQFGGKYCAWSTVKGAPTTRLMTEAELFAALARDHPYLEREIFDCRMARVREYGCSGGMYGFTKADLLASNRAGPDGSHVATEEEMIALYLYGAPKENP
;
A
#
# COMPACT_ATOMS: atom_id res chain seq x y z
N MET A 1 10.06 -2.41 9.75
CA MET A 1 9.10 -1.29 9.64
C MET A 1 8.20 -1.60 8.45
N PRO A 2 6.87 -1.44 8.53
CA PRO A 2 6.01 -1.72 7.39
C PRO A 2 6.46 -0.88 6.20
N GLY A 3 6.39 -1.43 4.99
CA GLY A 3 6.55 -0.66 3.75
C GLY A 3 5.52 0.48 3.66
N TYR A 4 5.41 1.19 2.54
CA TYR A 4 4.52 2.35 2.42
C TYR A 4 3.04 2.00 2.63
N ILE A 5 2.23 2.98 3.03
CA ILE A 5 0.76 2.86 2.98
C ILE A 5 0.30 3.60 1.74
N VAL A 6 -0.63 3.04 0.98
CA VAL A 6 -1.10 3.62 -0.28
C VAL A 6 -2.62 3.58 -0.32
N GLN A 7 -3.24 4.60 -0.90
CA GLN A 7 -4.69 4.71 -1.06
C GLN A 7 -5.11 4.35 -2.49
N PHE A 8 -6.13 3.49 -2.61
CA PHE A 8 -6.75 3.10 -3.88
C PHE A 8 -8.25 2.96 -3.69
N GLY A 9 -9.05 3.62 -4.53
CA GLY A 9 -10.52 3.48 -4.50
C GLY A 9 -11.17 3.74 -3.13
N GLY A 10 -10.62 4.67 -2.34
CA GLY A 10 -11.11 4.97 -0.98
C GLY A 10 -10.69 3.97 0.11
N LYS A 11 -9.84 2.99 -0.22
CA LYS A 11 -9.28 2.01 0.71
C LYS A 11 -7.75 2.09 0.75
N TYR A 12 -7.15 1.36 1.68
CA TYR A 12 -5.72 1.42 1.97
C TYR A 12 -5.07 0.03 1.97
N CYS A 13 -3.81 -0.04 1.57
CA CYS A 13 -2.98 -1.24 1.69
C CYS A 13 -1.57 -0.89 2.14
N ALA A 14 -0.85 -1.87 2.69
CA ALA A 14 0.59 -1.79 2.84
C ALA A 14 1.27 -2.17 1.51
N TRP A 15 2.38 -1.52 1.20
CA TRP A 15 3.12 -1.61 -0.04
C TRP A 15 4.59 -1.90 0.21
N SER A 16 5.10 -2.98 -0.36
CA SER A 16 6.52 -3.32 -0.25
C SER A 16 7.33 -2.58 -1.31
N THR A 17 8.34 -1.83 -0.88
CA THR A 17 9.33 -1.23 -1.77
C THR A 17 10.31 -2.26 -2.34
N VAL A 18 10.41 -3.44 -1.74
CA VAL A 18 11.24 -4.55 -2.24
C VAL A 18 10.53 -5.28 -3.37
N LYS A 19 9.24 -5.59 -3.18
CA LYS A 19 8.43 -6.28 -4.21
C LYS A 19 7.89 -5.31 -5.27
N GLY A 20 7.76 -4.03 -4.95
CA GLY A 20 7.13 -3.04 -5.84
C GLY A 20 5.62 -3.25 -5.96
N ALA A 21 4.96 -3.78 -4.94
CA ALA A 21 3.55 -4.15 -4.96
C ALA A 21 2.91 -4.12 -3.56
N PRO A 22 1.57 -4.04 -3.45
CA PRO A 22 0.88 -4.21 -2.18
C PRO A 22 1.11 -5.59 -1.58
N THR A 23 1.29 -5.61 -0.26
CA THR A 23 1.46 -6.84 0.54
C THR A 23 0.20 -7.21 1.31
N THR A 24 -0.81 -6.34 1.30
CA THR A 24 -2.12 -6.59 1.91
C THR A 24 -3.22 -6.34 0.90
N ARG A 25 -4.39 -6.95 1.12
CA ARG A 25 -5.62 -6.52 0.45
C ARG A 25 -5.94 -5.06 0.77
N LEU A 26 -6.84 -4.47 -0.01
CA LEU A 26 -7.42 -3.15 0.26
C LEU A 26 -8.38 -3.24 1.45
N MET A 27 -8.14 -2.37 2.43
CA MET A 27 -8.80 -2.35 3.74
C MET A 27 -9.27 -0.94 4.08
N THR A 28 -10.18 -0.83 5.05
CA THR A 28 -10.40 0.43 5.74
C THR A 28 -9.16 0.82 6.56
N GLU A 29 -9.07 2.09 6.97
CA GLU A 29 -7.97 2.59 7.81
C GLU A 29 -7.83 1.78 9.11
N ALA A 30 -8.95 1.49 9.78
CA ALA A 30 -8.98 0.73 11.02
C ALA A 30 -8.53 -0.74 10.84
N GLU A 31 -9.00 -1.40 9.78
CA GLU A 31 -8.59 -2.77 9.44
C GLU A 31 -7.10 -2.83 9.11
N LEU A 32 -6.58 -1.85 8.36
CA LEU A 32 -5.17 -1.79 8.02
C LEU A 32 -4.31 -1.60 9.28
N PHE A 33 -4.71 -0.68 10.18
CA PHE A 33 -4.01 -0.50 11.45
C PHE A 33 -3.97 -1.81 12.26
N ALA A 34 -5.11 -2.49 12.40
CA ALA A 34 -5.18 -3.76 13.13
C ALA A 34 -4.30 -4.85 12.49
N ALA A 35 -4.28 -4.94 11.16
CA ALA A 35 -3.44 -5.89 10.43
C ALA A 35 -1.95 -5.58 10.64
N LEU A 36 -1.55 -4.32 10.50
CA LEU A 36 -0.16 -3.90 10.67
C LEU A 36 0.33 -4.00 12.13
N ALA A 37 -0.52 -3.67 13.11
CA ALA A 37 -0.17 -3.76 14.53
C ALA A 37 0.03 -5.21 14.98
N ARG A 38 -0.71 -6.16 14.41
CA ARG A 38 -0.49 -7.59 14.64
C ARG A 38 0.88 -8.05 14.13
N ASP A 39 1.28 -7.59 12.95
CA ASP A 39 2.52 -8.01 12.30
C ASP A 39 3.74 -7.18 12.79
N HIS A 40 3.49 -6.01 13.38
CA HIS A 40 4.47 -5.10 13.94
C HIS A 40 4.02 -4.60 15.32
N PRO A 41 4.30 -5.35 16.41
CA PRO A 41 3.82 -5.03 17.76
C PRO A 41 4.24 -3.66 18.31
N TYR A 42 5.28 -3.06 17.74
CA TYR A 42 5.77 -1.72 18.09
C TYR A 42 5.14 -0.60 17.26
N LEU A 43 4.15 -0.90 16.41
CA LEU A 43 3.44 0.12 15.65
C LEU A 43 2.45 0.85 16.57
N GLU A 44 2.85 2.03 17.02
CA GLU A 44 1.98 2.92 17.79
C GLU A 44 0.96 3.63 16.89
N ARG A 45 -0.16 4.03 17.50
CA ARG A 45 -1.25 4.70 16.79
C ARG A 45 -0.80 6.07 16.27
N GLU A 46 -0.04 6.84 17.05
CA GLU A 46 0.48 8.14 16.60
C GLU A 46 1.37 8.00 15.36
N ILE A 47 2.22 6.97 15.32
CA ILE A 47 3.09 6.70 14.16
C ILE A 47 2.25 6.39 12.93
N PHE A 48 1.21 5.56 13.09
CA PHE A 48 0.30 5.23 12.00
C PHE A 48 -0.45 6.47 11.50
N ASP A 49 -1.00 7.28 12.40
CA ASP A 49 -1.76 8.48 12.05
C ASP A 49 -0.88 9.53 11.32
N CYS A 50 0.37 9.70 11.76
CA CYS A 50 1.37 10.52 11.05
C CYS A 50 1.60 10.07 9.60
N ARG A 51 1.58 8.76 9.36
CA ARG A 51 1.71 8.20 8.01
C ARG A 51 0.44 8.40 7.19
N MET A 52 -0.73 8.24 7.81
CA MET A 52 -2.03 8.47 7.16
C MET A 52 -2.24 9.93 6.76
N ALA A 53 -1.72 10.89 7.53
CA ALA A 53 -1.73 12.30 7.14
C ALA A 53 -1.04 12.50 5.77
N ARG A 54 0.12 11.88 5.55
CA ARG A 54 0.82 11.92 4.25
C ARG A 54 0.05 11.21 3.15
N VAL A 55 -0.61 10.10 3.46
CA VAL A 55 -1.46 9.39 2.48
C VAL A 55 -2.61 10.28 2.02
N ARG A 56 -3.22 11.08 2.91
CA ARG A 56 -4.30 12.01 2.54
C ARG A 56 -3.81 13.16 1.65
N GLU A 57 -2.55 13.58 1.80
CA GLU A 57 -1.96 14.65 1.00
C GLU A 57 -1.40 14.17 -0.34
N TYR A 58 -0.70 13.03 -0.35
CA TYR A 58 0.09 12.57 -1.50
C TYR A 58 -0.40 11.23 -2.09
N GLY A 59 -1.44 10.63 -1.52
CA GLY A 59 -1.94 9.30 -1.90
C GLY A 59 -1.07 8.13 -1.42
N CYS A 60 0.11 8.39 -0.84
CA CYS A 60 0.95 7.37 -0.22
C CYS A 60 1.72 7.92 1.00
N SER A 61 2.22 7.02 1.85
CA SER A 61 3.02 7.37 3.03
C SER A 61 4.52 7.44 2.73
N GLY A 62 4.93 7.21 1.48
CA GLY A 62 6.33 7.07 1.08
C GLY A 62 7.00 8.40 0.78
N GLY A 63 8.24 8.54 1.24
CA GLY A 63 9.16 9.64 0.90
C GLY A 63 9.11 10.88 1.81
N MET A 64 10.28 11.35 2.24
CA MET A 64 10.48 12.80 2.39
C MET A 64 10.50 13.40 0.97
N TYR A 65 10.18 14.68 0.83
CA TYR A 65 10.34 15.46 -0.41
C TYR A 65 9.28 15.26 -1.52
N GLY A 66 8.03 14.97 -1.18
CA GLY A 66 6.91 15.07 -2.13
C GLY A 66 6.73 13.87 -3.06
N PHE A 67 7.23 12.69 -2.68
CA PHE A 67 6.95 11.44 -3.40
C PHE A 67 5.46 11.10 -3.34
N THR A 68 4.83 10.87 -4.49
CA THR A 68 3.38 10.73 -4.62
C THR A 68 2.95 9.30 -4.96
N LYS A 69 1.65 9.03 -4.86
CA LYS A 69 1.05 7.80 -5.38
C LYS A 69 1.35 7.59 -6.88
N ALA A 70 1.42 8.66 -7.67
CA ALA A 70 1.74 8.55 -9.08
C ALA A 70 3.18 8.06 -9.31
N ASP A 71 4.15 8.53 -8.52
CA ASP A 71 5.54 8.07 -8.59
C ASP A 71 5.68 6.60 -8.16
N LEU A 72 4.92 6.21 -7.14
CA LEU A 72 4.83 4.83 -6.68
C LEU A 72 4.22 3.91 -7.76
N LEU A 73 3.15 4.36 -8.42
CA LEU A 73 2.54 3.62 -9.51
C LEU A 73 3.47 3.53 -10.73
N ALA A 74 4.17 4.59 -11.11
CA ALA A 74 5.11 4.59 -12.23
C ALA A 74 6.25 3.56 -12.07
N SER A 75 6.54 3.16 -10.83
CA SER A 75 7.59 2.19 -10.50
C SER A 75 7.03 0.84 -10.02
N ASN A 76 5.72 0.62 -10.12
CA ASN A 76 5.11 -0.61 -9.61
C ASN A 76 5.43 -1.83 -10.48
N ARG A 77 5.48 -2.98 -9.82
CA ARG A 77 5.65 -4.32 -10.40
C ARG A 77 4.49 -5.23 -9.98
N ALA A 78 3.32 -4.64 -9.76
CA ALA A 78 2.16 -5.33 -9.20
C ALA A 78 1.30 -6.05 -10.26
N GLY A 79 1.67 -5.94 -11.54
CA GLY A 79 1.05 -6.72 -12.60
C GLY A 79 1.21 -8.23 -12.42
N PRO A 80 0.36 -9.04 -13.10
CA PRO A 80 0.26 -10.49 -12.90
C PRO A 80 1.55 -11.28 -13.20
N ASP A 81 2.53 -10.68 -13.86
CA ASP A 81 3.82 -11.26 -14.21
C ASP A 81 5.03 -10.51 -13.62
N GLY A 82 4.79 -9.49 -12.77
CA GLY A 82 5.84 -8.64 -12.20
C GLY A 82 6.58 -7.75 -13.22
N SER A 83 6.18 -7.78 -14.50
CA SER A 83 6.76 -7.00 -15.59
C SER A 83 5.88 -5.79 -15.96
N HIS A 84 4.60 -5.85 -15.61
CA HIS A 84 3.62 -4.84 -15.93
C HIS A 84 3.38 -3.83 -14.79
N VAL A 85 3.39 -2.55 -15.15
CA VAL A 85 2.91 -1.43 -14.33
C VAL A 85 1.38 -1.48 -14.34
N ALA A 86 0.77 -2.02 -13.29
CA ALA A 86 -0.68 -2.08 -13.18
C ALA A 86 -1.27 -0.68 -13.01
N THR A 87 -2.39 -0.38 -13.68
CA THR A 87 -3.15 0.86 -13.50
C THR A 87 -3.80 0.91 -12.11
N GLU A 88 -4.26 2.08 -11.68
CA GLU A 88 -5.00 2.19 -10.41
C GLU A 88 -6.26 1.29 -10.40
N GLU A 89 -6.98 1.21 -11.53
CA GLU A 89 -8.15 0.35 -11.67
C GLU A 89 -7.79 -1.14 -11.54
N GLU A 90 -6.68 -1.56 -12.15
CA GLU A 90 -6.17 -2.93 -12.04
C GLU A 90 -5.71 -3.24 -10.62
N MET A 91 -5.04 -2.30 -9.95
CA MET A 91 -4.68 -2.42 -8.54
C MET A 91 -5.91 -2.60 -7.64
N ILE A 92 -6.98 -1.85 -7.90
CA ILE A 92 -8.25 -2.00 -7.19
C ILE A 92 -8.82 -3.39 -7.44
N ALA A 93 -8.91 -3.83 -8.69
CA ALA A 93 -9.45 -5.14 -9.03
C ALA A 93 -8.66 -6.29 -8.38
N LEU A 94 -7.32 -6.21 -8.42
CA LEU A 94 -6.41 -7.23 -7.89
C LEU A 94 -6.44 -7.32 -6.37
N TYR A 95 -6.53 -6.20 -5.65
CA TYR A 95 -6.35 -6.19 -4.21
C TYR A 95 -7.63 -5.97 -3.39
N LEU A 96 -8.77 -5.67 -4.01
CA LEU A 96 -10.05 -5.57 -3.31
C LEU A 96 -10.52 -6.92 -2.74
N TYR A 97 -10.31 -8.01 -3.48
CA TYR A 97 -10.76 -9.36 -3.10
C TYR A 97 -9.65 -10.26 -2.52
N GLY A 98 -8.44 -9.73 -2.38
CA GLY A 98 -7.26 -10.44 -1.89
C GLY A 98 -6.13 -10.40 -2.92
N ALA A 99 -4.89 -10.14 -2.46
CA ALA A 99 -3.72 -10.14 -3.34
C ALA A 99 -3.67 -11.44 -4.16
N PRO A 100 -3.33 -11.40 -5.46
CA PRO A 100 -3.10 -12.62 -6.21
C PRO A 100 -2.10 -13.48 -5.44
N LYS A 101 -2.47 -14.74 -5.18
CA LYS A 101 -1.54 -15.70 -4.57
C LYS A 101 -0.29 -15.73 -5.45
N GLU A 102 0.88 -15.48 -4.86
CA GLU A 102 2.15 -15.71 -5.53
C GLU A 102 2.10 -17.15 -6.06
N ASN A 103 2.11 -17.33 -7.39
CA ASN A 103 2.33 -18.64 -7.95
C ASN A 103 3.75 -19.07 -7.52
N PRO A 104 3.92 -20.25 -6.91
CA PRO A 104 5.19 -20.72 -6.40
C PRO A 104 6.25 -20.88 -7.50
#